data_AF-A0AAW2XMD8-F1
#
_entry.id   AF-A0AAW2XMD8-F1
#
_cell.length_a   1.000
_cell.length_b   1.000
_cell.length_c   1.000
_cell.angle_alpha   90.00
_cell.angle_beta   90.00
_cell.angle_gamma   90.00
#
_symmetry.space_group_name_H-M   'P 1'
#
loop_
_entity.id
_entity.type
_entity.pdbx_description
1 polymer ?
#
loop_
_entity_poly.entity_id
_entity_poly.type
_entity_poly.pdbx_seq_one_letter_code
_entity_poly.pdbx_strand_id
1 'polypeptide(L)'
;MEKRFAGPRAVTLEGLMSGTLDITNNQWGNQVGVNGEKVPVYTEEGAKTVKWVPFAGTPSPVTWYKGMVWVNGQSIGRYWVSYNSPLGRPTQEEYHIPRAFLKPKNNLIVVFEETGGNPEKIDILVVNRDTICSVISEYHPPSVRSWERKGDGLRALVNPVREAELTCPDNKVIKKVEFVGFGEVDGACGAFKPGKCNANAKAIKIVESLCLGKKECKVPFERERLAEVGNDACPDVSKTLAIQVACS
;
A
#
# COMPACT_ATOMS: atom_id res chain seq x y z
N MET A 1 4.96 24.35 -9.58
CA MET A 1 5.83 23.71 -8.56
C MET A 1 7.25 23.45 -9.05
N GLU A 2 7.50 23.43 -10.37
CA GLU A 2 8.77 23.05 -11.00
C GLU A 2 9.93 24.04 -10.81
N LYS A 3 9.68 25.28 -10.41
CA LYS A 3 10.72 26.31 -10.15
C LYS A 3 11.25 26.32 -8.71
N ARG A 4 11.04 25.23 -7.97
CA ARG A 4 11.57 25.08 -6.60
C ARG A 4 12.96 24.44 -6.67
N PHE A 5 13.87 24.94 -5.86
CA PHE A 5 15.23 24.41 -5.75
C PHE A 5 15.31 23.37 -4.62
N ALA A 6 16.21 22.40 -4.76
CA ALA A 6 16.56 21.43 -3.73
C ALA A 6 18.08 21.43 -3.55
N GLY A 7 18.53 21.21 -2.31
CA GLY A 7 19.95 21.19 -1.95
C GLY A 7 20.48 22.51 -1.38
N PRO A 8 21.75 22.53 -0.93
CA PRO A 8 22.40 23.73 -0.38
C PRO A 8 22.51 24.85 -1.43
N ARG A 9 22.21 26.09 -1.01
CA ARG A 9 22.28 27.29 -1.89
C ARG A 9 23.34 28.30 -1.47
N ALA A 10 23.62 28.37 -0.18
CA ALA A 10 24.62 29.25 0.40
C ALA A 10 25.28 28.50 1.55
N VAL A 11 26.58 28.71 1.72
CA VAL A 11 27.36 28.10 2.80
C VAL A 11 28.25 29.18 3.41
N THR A 12 28.03 29.46 4.69
CA THR A 12 28.81 30.41 5.47
C THR A 12 29.49 29.71 6.63
N LEU A 13 30.73 30.10 6.92
CA LEU A 13 31.49 29.66 8.08
C LEU A 13 31.50 30.78 9.11
N GLU A 14 30.96 30.50 10.30
CA GLU A 14 30.93 31.42 11.43
C GLU A 14 32.01 31.06 12.46
N GLY A 15 32.33 31.98 13.37
CA GLY A 15 33.25 31.73 14.48
C GLY A 15 34.74 31.76 14.11
N LEU A 16 35.09 32.34 12.96
CA LEU A 16 36.49 32.62 12.62
C LEU A 16 36.94 33.90 13.33
N MET A 17 38.25 34.00 13.62
CA MET A 17 38.86 35.24 14.15
C MET A 17 38.62 36.45 13.24
N SER A 18 38.35 36.23 11.95
CA SER A 18 38.02 37.23 10.94
C SER A 18 36.52 37.53 10.78
N GLY A 19 35.65 36.97 11.64
CA GLY A 19 34.19 37.06 11.52
C GLY A 19 33.59 35.93 10.69
N THR A 20 32.48 36.22 9.98
CA THR A 20 31.80 35.25 9.12
C THR A 20 32.42 35.26 7.72
N LEU A 21 32.75 34.07 7.21
CA LEU A 21 33.28 33.88 5.86
C LEU A 21 32.24 33.20 4.96
N ASP A 22 31.87 33.84 3.86
CA ASP A 22 31.03 33.22 2.82
C ASP A 22 31.90 32.39 1.88
N ILE A 23 31.60 31.09 1.77
CA ILE A 23 32.30 30.14 0.91
C ILE A 23 31.42 29.63 -0.24
N THR A 24 30.28 30.27 -0.49
CA THR A 24 29.33 29.85 -1.52
C THR A 24 29.96 29.77 -2.91
N ASN A 25 30.84 30.73 -3.26
CA ASN A 25 31.49 30.80 -4.57
C ASN A 25 32.85 30.08 -4.65
N ASN A 26 33.16 29.21 -3.68
CA ASN A 26 34.35 28.37 -3.74
C ASN A 26 34.19 27.22 -4.77
N GLN A 27 35.26 26.48 -5.02
CA GLN A 27 35.21 25.26 -5.83
C GLN A 27 34.51 24.14 -5.06
N TRP A 28 33.39 23.66 -5.59
CA TRP A 28 32.60 22.57 -5.01
C TRP A 28 32.59 21.33 -5.93
N GLY A 29 32.75 20.16 -5.34
CA GLY A 29 32.55 18.87 -6.01
C GLY A 29 31.17 18.29 -5.70
N ASN A 30 30.55 17.64 -6.67
CA ASN A 30 29.27 16.97 -6.49
C ASN A 30 29.40 15.48 -6.80
N GLN A 31 28.83 14.64 -5.94
CA GLN A 31 28.69 13.21 -6.19
C GLN A 31 27.20 12.85 -6.14
N VAL A 32 26.68 12.40 -7.29
CA VAL A 32 25.30 11.91 -7.39
C VAL A 32 25.20 10.50 -6.81
N GLY A 33 24.22 10.31 -5.93
CA GLY A 33 23.87 9.01 -5.33
C GLY A 33 24.91 8.48 -4.34
N VAL A 34 24.60 7.32 -3.77
CA VAL A 34 25.51 6.60 -2.87
C VAL A 34 26.25 5.48 -3.62
N ASN A 35 27.40 5.04 -3.09
CA ASN A 35 28.21 4.01 -3.75
C ASN A 35 27.45 2.69 -3.94
N GLY A 36 26.56 2.32 -3.00
CA GLY A 36 25.68 1.15 -3.11
C GLY A 36 24.55 1.28 -4.13
N GLU A 37 24.33 2.45 -4.73
CA GLU A 37 23.46 2.59 -5.90
C GLU A 37 24.23 2.39 -7.19
N LYS A 38 25.48 2.88 -7.24
CA LYS A 38 26.39 2.72 -8.39
C LYS A 38 26.79 1.27 -8.61
N VAL A 39 27.03 0.55 -7.53
CA VAL A 39 27.13 -0.90 -7.50
C VAL A 39 25.79 -1.37 -6.96
N PRO A 40 24.87 -1.93 -7.76
CA PRO A 40 23.48 -2.15 -7.33
C PRO A 40 23.39 -3.26 -6.26
N VAL A 41 23.83 -2.98 -5.03
CA VAL A 41 23.98 -3.96 -3.93
C VAL A 41 22.63 -4.51 -3.46
N TYR A 42 21.54 -3.87 -3.87
CA TYR A 42 20.17 -4.32 -3.65
C TYR A 42 19.76 -5.49 -4.57
N THR A 43 20.56 -5.83 -5.60
CA THR A 43 20.36 -7.03 -6.44
C THR A 43 21.21 -8.20 -5.97
N GLU A 44 20.86 -9.43 -6.38
CA GLU A 44 21.63 -10.63 -6.00
C GLU A 44 23.05 -10.62 -6.59
N GLU A 45 23.22 -10.09 -7.79
CA GLU A 45 24.51 -9.97 -8.45
C GLU A 45 25.35 -8.89 -7.78
N GLY A 46 24.77 -7.72 -7.50
CA GLY A 46 25.48 -6.61 -6.87
C GLY A 46 25.84 -6.88 -5.41
N ALA A 47 24.99 -7.59 -4.66
CA ALA A 47 25.29 -7.98 -3.28
C ALA A 47 26.54 -8.87 -3.17
N LYS A 48 26.89 -9.64 -4.22
CA LYS A 48 28.05 -10.52 -4.24
C LYS A 48 29.37 -9.79 -4.53
N THR A 49 29.32 -8.57 -5.05
CA THR A 49 30.54 -7.80 -5.42
C THR A 49 31.13 -7.03 -4.24
N VAL A 50 30.42 -6.98 -3.11
CA VAL A 50 30.84 -6.27 -1.90
C VAL A 50 31.10 -7.23 -0.74
N LYS A 51 31.98 -6.82 0.17
CA LYS A 51 32.27 -7.57 1.40
C LYS A 51 31.34 -7.12 2.52
N TRP A 52 30.38 -7.98 2.86
CA TRP A 52 29.49 -7.75 4.00
C TRP A 52 30.19 -8.07 5.33
N VAL A 53 29.79 -7.35 6.38
CA VAL A 53 30.20 -7.62 7.76
C VAL A 53 28.97 -7.98 8.59
N PRO A 54 29.04 -9.00 9.46
CA PRO A 54 27.95 -9.27 10.39
C PRO A 54 27.70 -8.06 11.29
N PHE A 55 26.44 -7.81 11.62
CA PHE A 55 26.07 -6.77 12.58
C PHE A 55 26.62 -7.12 13.98
N ALA A 56 27.22 -6.14 14.65
CA ALA A 56 27.91 -6.32 15.93
C ALA A 56 27.17 -5.71 17.13
N GLY A 57 25.88 -5.36 16.99
CA GLY A 57 25.04 -5.00 18.14
C GLY A 57 25.30 -3.62 18.76
N THR A 58 26.01 -2.70 18.08
CA THR A 58 26.25 -1.37 18.64
C THR A 58 24.92 -0.65 18.94
N PRO A 59 24.69 -0.20 20.19
CA PRO A 59 23.44 0.41 20.57
C PRO A 59 23.31 1.79 19.92
N SER A 60 22.53 1.87 18.85
CA SER A 60 21.96 3.15 18.44
C SER A 60 20.78 3.47 19.37
N PRO A 61 20.67 4.70 19.91
CA PRO A 61 19.49 5.13 20.66
C PRO A 61 18.22 5.16 19.80
N VAL A 62 18.35 5.04 18.47
CA VAL A 62 17.25 5.02 17.52
C VAL A 62 17.21 3.67 16.79
N THR A 63 16.01 3.08 16.73
CA THR A 63 15.76 1.78 16.10
C THR A 63 15.89 1.86 14.57
N TRP A 64 15.27 2.86 13.93
CA TRP A 64 15.31 3.16 12.49
C TRP A 64 15.02 4.65 12.27
N TYR A 65 15.66 5.28 11.28
CA TYR A 65 15.45 6.70 11.00
C TYR A 65 14.77 6.91 9.66
N LYS A 66 15.54 6.81 8.56
CA LYS A 66 15.02 6.92 7.20
C LYS A 66 15.93 6.20 6.24
N GLY A 67 15.36 5.77 5.13
CA GLY A 67 16.12 5.04 4.15
C GLY A 67 15.26 4.39 3.09
N MET A 68 15.76 3.31 2.53
CA MET A 68 15.11 2.58 1.45
C MET A 68 15.22 1.07 1.67
N VAL A 69 14.20 0.34 1.21
CA VAL A 69 14.16 -1.11 1.31
C VAL A 69 13.92 -1.71 -0.08
N TRP A 70 14.63 -2.81 -0.34
CA TRP A 70 14.47 -3.64 -1.53
C TRP A 70 14.25 -5.09 -1.15
N VAL A 71 13.46 -5.78 -1.98
CA VAL A 71 13.22 -7.21 -1.91
C VAL A 71 13.54 -7.80 -3.27
N ASN A 72 14.55 -8.69 -3.35
CA ASN A 72 15.01 -9.33 -4.58
C ASN A 72 15.29 -8.33 -5.72
N GLY A 73 15.97 -7.22 -5.43
CA GLY A 73 16.26 -6.16 -6.40
C GLY A 73 15.12 -5.17 -6.66
N GLN A 74 13.91 -5.44 -6.18
CA GLN A 74 12.75 -4.56 -6.36
C GLN A 74 12.58 -3.62 -5.16
N SER A 75 12.52 -2.31 -5.42
CA SER A 75 12.30 -1.31 -4.37
C SER A 75 10.86 -1.40 -3.83
N ILE A 76 10.70 -1.50 -2.52
CA ILE A 76 9.39 -1.37 -1.86
C ILE A 76 9.10 0.06 -1.37
N GLY A 77 10.09 0.95 -1.49
CA GLY A 77 9.93 2.38 -1.24
C GLY A 77 10.88 2.94 -0.20
N ARG A 78 10.66 4.22 0.13
CA ARG A 78 11.35 4.89 1.24
C ARG A 78 10.63 4.59 2.54
N TYR A 79 11.38 4.36 3.61
CA TYR A 79 10.85 4.38 4.96
C TYR A 79 11.32 5.63 5.68
N TRP A 80 10.49 6.14 6.60
CA TRP A 80 10.83 7.29 7.42
C TRP A 80 10.15 7.19 8.79
N VAL A 81 10.70 6.32 9.64
CA VAL A 81 10.14 6.01 10.97
C VAL A 81 10.33 7.18 11.93
N SER A 82 11.38 7.99 11.76
CA SER A 82 11.61 9.17 12.61
C SER A 82 10.65 10.33 12.32
N TYR A 83 9.89 10.27 11.23
CA TYR A 83 8.91 11.28 10.91
C TYR A 83 7.63 11.02 11.71
N ASN A 84 7.50 11.74 12.82
CA ASN A 84 6.42 11.52 13.77
C ASN A 84 5.19 12.35 13.43
N SER A 85 4.02 11.75 13.63
CA SER A 85 2.73 12.44 13.71
C SER A 85 2.70 13.41 14.90
N PRO A 86 1.72 14.34 14.96
CA PRO A 86 1.52 15.20 16.13
C PRO A 86 1.31 14.44 17.45
N LEU A 87 0.99 13.15 17.39
CA LEU A 87 0.83 12.25 18.55
C LEU A 87 2.16 11.61 18.99
N GLY A 88 3.29 11.98 18.39
CA GLY A 88 4.62 11.46 18.74
C GLY A 88 4.90 10.04 18.25
N ARG A 89 4.06 9.48 17.38
CA ARG A 89 4.24 8.16 16.78
C ARG A 89 4.72 8.26 15.34
N PRO A 90 5.53 7.31 14.83
CA PRO A 90 5.89 7.25 13.42
C PRO A 90 4.66 7.38 12.52
N THR A 91 4.73 8.17 11.45
CA THR A 91 3.62 8.27 10.50
C THR A 91 3.38 6.96 9.74
N GLN A 92 4.42 6.13 9.63
CA GLN A 92 4.35 4.81 9.04
C GLN A 92 5.42 3.89 9.65
N GLU A 93 4.97 2.78 10.24
CA GLU A 93 5.84 1.75 10.83
C GLU A 93 5.81 0.43 10.04
N GLU A 94 4.72 0.18 9.29
CA GLU A 94 4.57 -1.00 8.45
C GLU A 94 4.76 -0.66 6.95
N TYR A 95 5.54 -1.48 6.26
CA TYR A 95 5.87 -1.30 4.84
C TYR A 95 5.46 -2.55 4.06
N HIS A 96 4.54 -2.38 3.10
CA HIS A 96 3.97 -3.50 2.36
C HIS A 96 4.98 -4.12 1.39
N ILE A 97 5.17 -5.45 1.49
CA ILE A 97 5.96 -6.25 0.55
C ILE A 97 4.99 -6.96 -0.42
N PRO A 98 4.95 -6.58 -1.71
CA PRO A 98 4.13 -7.28 -2.70
C PRO A 98 4.53 -8.76 -2.80
N ARG A 99 3.56 -9.67 -2.74
CA ARG A 99 3.82 -11.12 -2.89
C ARG A 99 4.52 -11.47 -4.20
N ALA A 100 4.30 -10.69 -5.26
CA ALA A 100 4.98 -10.86 -6.55
C ALA A 100 6.49 -10.65 -6.49
N PHE A 101 7.02 -9.98 -5.46
CA PHE A 101 8.46 -9.78 -5.28
C PHE A 101 9.10 -10.97 -4.55
N LEU A 102 8.32 -11.85 -3.95
CA LEU A 102 8.82 -12.96 -3.13
C LEU A 102 9.02 -14.24 -3.96
N LYS A 103 10.11 -14.93 -3.67
CA LYS A 103 10.42 -16.31 -4.08
C LYS A 103 9.99 -17.27 -2.98
N PRO A 104 9.74 -18.56 -3.29
CA PRO A 104 9.39 -19.56 -2.28
C PRO A 104 10.47 -19.74 -1.19
N LYS A 105 11.75 -19.55 -1.53
CA LYS A 105 12.90 -19.64 -0.63
C LYS A 105 13.99 -18.65 -1.04
N ASN A 106 14.94 -18.39 -0.14
CA ASN A 106 16.16 -17.61 -0.40
C ASN A 106 15.87 -16.19 -0.94
N ASN A 107 14.98 -15.46 -0.26
CA ASN A 107 14.74 -14.05 -0.56
C ASN A 107 15.89 -13.19 -0.03
N LEU A 108 16.32 -12.21 -0.83
CA LEU A 108 17.25 -11.17 -0.42
C LEU A 108 16.46 -9.92 -0.04
N ILE A 109 16.66 -9.43 1.18
CA ILE A 109 16.15 -8.13 1.64
C ILE A 109 17.37 -7.24 1.89
N VAL A 110 17.37 -6.05 1.29
CA VAL A 110 18.44 -5.06 1.48
C VAL A 110 17.80 -3.79 2.03
N VAL A 111 18.39 -3.26 3.09
CA VAL A 111 17.96 -2.02 3.75
C VAL A 111 19.13 -1.05 3.72
N PHE A 112 18.90 0.11 3.11
CA PHE A 112 19.79 1.26 3.23
C PHE A 112 19.23 2.16 4.34
N GLU A 113 20.02 2.42 5.37
CA GLU A 113 19.68 3.30 6.50
C GLU A 113 20.63 4.50 6.51
N GLU A 114 20.07 5.72 6.48
CA GLU A 114 20.83 6.96 6.29
C GLU A 114 21.52 7.44 7.58
N THR A 115 20.90 7.23 8.74
CA THR A 115 21.35 7.83 10.00
C THR A 115 21.86 6.80 11.01
N GLY A 116 21.37 5.57 10.92
CA GLY A 116 21.74 4.45 11.78
C GLY A 116 20.52 3.76 12.39
N GLY A 117 20.59 2.44 12.53
CA GLY A 117 19.49 1.61 13.02
C GLY A 117 19.95 0.23 13.46
N ASN A 118 19.07 -0.50 14.15
CA ASN A 118 19.35 -1.87 14.58
C ASN A 118 18.59 -2.89 13.69
N PRO A 119 19.27 -3.61 12.78
CA PRO A 119 18.68 -4.62 11.89
C PRO A 119 17.89 -5.72 12.63
N GLU A 120 18.24 -6.04 13.88
CA GLU A 120 17.58 -7.10 14.66
C GLU A 120 16.13 -6.76 15.05
N LYS A 121 15.74 -5.49 14.96
CA LYS A 121 14.37 -5.03 15.24
C LYS A 121 13.47 -5.00 14.01
N ILE A 122 13.92 -5.52 12.86
CA ILE A 122 13.06 -5.68 11.68
C ILE A 122 12.29 -7.00 11.84
N ASP A 123 10.97 -6.88 11.90
CA ASP A 123 10.08 -8.03 11.88
C ASP A 123 9.38 -8.16 10.53
N ILE A 124 9.32 -9.39 10.01
CA ILE A 124 8.50 -9.70 8.84
C ILE A 124 7.16 -10.20 9.33
N LEU A 125 6.15 -9.35 9.19
CA LEU A 125 4.79 -9.67 9.58
C LEU A 125 4.03 -10.30 8.41
N VAL A 126 3.30 -11.36 8.70
CA VAL A 126 2.28 -11.87 7.78
C VAL A 126 0.98 -11.16 8.11
N VAL A 127 0.45 -10.38 7.17
CA VAL A 127 -0.89 -9.80 7.33
C VAL A 127 -1.89 -10.94 7.35
N ASN A 128 -2.54 -11.16 8.50
CA ASN A 128 -3.60 -12.14 8.61
C ASN A 128 -4.84 -11.62 7.85
N ARG A 129 -5.00 -12.10 6.62
CA ARG A 129 -6.13 -11.79 5.74
C ARG A 129 -7.37 -12.63 6.06
N ASP A 130 -7.60 -12.92 7.34
CA ASP A 130 -8.87 -13.48 7.78
C ASP A 130 -9.97 -12.49 7.44
N THR A 131 -9.76 -11.19 7.62
CA THR A 131 -10.68 -10.18 7.09
C THR A 131 -10.28 -9.77 5.67
N ILE A 132 -11.19 -9.94 4.71
CA ILE A 132 -11.05 -9.44 3.33
C ILE A 132 -12.22 -8.52 2.99
N CYS A 133 -11.98 -7.58 2.08
CA CYS A 133 -12.99 -6.62 1.66
C CYS A 133 -12.99 -6.40 0.15
N SER A 134 -14.14 -5.96 -0.36
CA SER A 134 -14.31 -5.45 -1.72
C SER A 134 -15.18 -4.21 -1.68
N VAL A 135 -14.77 -3.17 -2.40
CA VAL A 135 -15.51 -1.91 -2.51
C VAL A 135 -15.70 -1.61 -3.98
N ILE A 136 -16.95 -1.44 -4.39
CA ILE A 136 -17.31 -1.09 -5.76
C ILE A 136 -18.41 -0.02 -5.72
N SER A 137 -18.29 1.00 -6.56
CA SER A 137 -19.28 2.07 -6.71
C SER A 137 -19.96 1.99 -8.07
N GLU A 138 -21.06 2.72 -8.22
CA GLU A 138 -21.80 2.83 -9.49
C GLU A 138 -20.95 3.18 -10.71
N TYR A 139 -19.92 3.99 -10.50
CA TYR A 139 -19.02 4.48 -11.54
C TYR A 139 -17.80 3.58 -11.75
N HIS A 140 -17.65 2.49 -10.98
CA HIS A 140 -16.52 1.59 -11.19
C HIS A 140 -16.60 0.95 -12.58
N PRO A 141 -15.50 0.93 -13.35
CA PRO A 141 -15.48 0.22 -14.60
C PRO A 141 -15.58 -1.29 -14.35
N PRO A 142 -16.17 -2.05 -15.29
CA PRO A 142 -16.08 -3.50 -15.28
C PRO A 142 -14.64 -3.99 -15.37
N SER A 143 -14.41 -5.26 -14.98
CA SER A 143 -13.08 -5.88 -15.03
C SER A 143 -12.42 -5.74 -16.40
N VAL A 144 -11.12 -5.46 -16.43
CA VAL A 144 -10.32 -5.38 -17.67
C VAL A 144 -10.40 -6.67 -18.51
N ARG A 145 -10.70 -7.81 -17.87
CA ARG A 145 -10.91 -9.11 -18.54
C ARG A 145 -12.17 -9.17 -19.39
N SER A 146 -13.10 -8.23 -19.22
CA SER A 146 -14.31 -8.12 -20.06
C SER A 146 -14.06 -7.40 -21.39
N TRP A 147 -12.81 -7.01 -21.69
CA TRP A 147 -12.42 -6.29 -22.90
C TRP A 147 -11.44 -7.13 -23.73
N GLU A 148 -11.61 -7.12 -25.05
CA GLU A 148 -10.67 -7.63 -26.03
C GLU A 148 -10.11 -6.49 -26.89
N ARG A 149 -8.88 -6.65 -27.37
CA ARG A 149 -8.32 -5.74 -28.37
C ARG A 149 -8.60 -6.29 -29.76
N LYS A 150 -9.30 -5.50 -30.58
CA LYS A 150 -9.56 -5.80 -31.99
C LYS A 150 -8.97 -4.68 -32.85
N GLY A 151 -7.79 -4.93 -33.42
CA GLY A 151 -6.98 -3.90 -34.10
C GLY A 151 -6.49 -2.82 -33.11
N ASP A 152 -6.76 -1.55 -33.43
CA ASP A 152 -6.43 -0.41 -32.56
C ASP A 152 -7.56 -0.03 -31.59
N GLY A 153 -8.69 -0.76 -31.62
CA GLY A 153 -9.83 -0.53 -30.73
C GLY A 153 -9.94 -1.55 -29.60
N LEU A 154 -10.46 -1.09 -28.45
CA LEU A 154 -10.97 -1.97 -27.39
C LEU A 154 -12.44 -2.27 -27.64
N ARG A 155 -12.82 -3.55 -27.52
CA ARG A 155 -14.19 -4.02 -27.66
C ARG A 155 -14.57 -4.83 -26.42
N ALA A 156 -15.77 -4.63 -25.88
CA ALA A 156 -16.27 -5.49 -24.81
C ALA A 156 -16.59 -6.90 -25.35
N LEU A 157 -16.13 -7.93 -24.64
CA LEU A 157 -16.32 -9.34 -25.00
C LEU A 157 -17.79 -9.77 -24.90
N VAL A 158 -18.48 -9.40 -23.81
CA VAL A 158 -19.93 -9.58 -23.53
C VAL A 158 -20.33 -8.53 -22.47
N ASN A 159 -21.59 -8.05 -22.48
CA ASN A 159 -22.19 -7.09 -21.52
C ASN A 159 -21.43 -7.00 -20.19
N PRO A 160 -20.54 -6.01 -20.02
CA PRO A 160 -19.56 -6.08 -18.97
C PRO A 160 -20.22 -5.75 -17.63
N VAL A 161 -20.38 -6.78 -16.79
CA VAL A 161 -21.00 -6.67 -15.47
C VAL A 161 -19.97 -6.14 -14.47
N ARG A 162 -20.36 -5.12 -13.72
CA ARG A 162 -19.59 -4.62 -12.57
C ARG A 162 -19.85 -5.57 -11.41
N GLU A 163 -18.81 -6.10 -10.80
CA GLU A 163 -18.96 -7.04 -9.69
C GLU A 163 -17.89 -6.80 -8.62
N ALA A 164 -18.30 -6.90 -7.36
CA ALA A 164 -17.39 -7.00 -6.24
C ALA A 164 -16.82 -8.43 -6.20
N GLU A 165 -15.50 -8.57 -6.25
CA GLU A 165 -14.81 -9.86 -6.18
C GLU A 165 -14.15 -10.04 -4.80
N LEU A 166 -14.44 -11.15 -4.13
CA LEU A 166 -13.87 -11.52 -2.84
C LEU A 166 -13.22 -12.90 -2.97
N THR A 167 -11.98 -13.04 -2.49
CA THR A 167 -11.26 -14.32 -2.48
C THR A 167 -10.52 -14.49 -1.17
N CYS A 168 -10.88 -15.53 -0.41
CA CYS A 168 -10.15 -15.91 0.79
C CYS A 168 -8.75 -16.43 0.44
N PRO A 169 -7.72 -16.08 1.23
CA PRO A 169 -6.39 -16.64 1.06
C PRO A 169 -6.37 -18.14 1.38
N ASP A 170 -5.36 -18.84 0.83
CA ASP A 170 -5.10 -20.26 1.10
C ASP A 170 -6.31 -21.14 0.80
N ASN A 171 -6.63 -22.10 1.67
CA ASN A 171 -7.82 -22.96 1.55
C ASN A 171 -8.95 -22.55 2.52
N LYS A 172 -8.92 -21.30 3.01
CA LYS A 172 -9.97 -20.76 3.89
C LYS A 172 -11.24 -20.50 3.09
N VAL A 173 -12.37 -20.48 3.78
CA VAL A 173 -13.67 -20.12 3.21
C VAL A 173 -14.28 -18.97 3.98
N ILE A 174 -15.17 -18.22 3.32
CA ILE A 174 -15.91 -17.14 3.96
C ILE A 174 -16.84 -17.75 5.00
N LYS A 175 -16.54 -17.54 6.29
CA LYS A 175 -17.37 -18.04 7.40
C LYS A 175 -18.41 -17.04 7.86
N LYS A 176 -18.10 -15.75 7.75
CA LYS A 176 -18.92 -14.68 8.30
C LYS A 176 -18.88 -13.45 7.42
N VAL A 177 -20.03 -12.84 7.21
CA VAL A 177 -20.15 -11.48 6.67
C VAL A 177 -20.11 -10.52 7.86
N GLU A 178 -19.10 -9.66 7.93
CA GLU A 178 -18.91 -8.75 9.07
C GLU A 178 -19.57 -7.40 8.83
N PHE A 179 -19.55 -6.92 7.59
CA PHE A 179 -20.17 -5.67 7.20
C PHE A 179 -20.57 -5.70 5.73
N VAL A 180 -21.74 -5.14 5.43
CA VAL A 180 -22.15 -4.81 4.07
C VAL A 180 -22.75 -3.41 4.13
N GLY A 181 -22.21 -2.48 3.36
CA GLY A 181 -22.76 -1.14 3.16
C GLY A 181 -23.25 -1.00 1.72
N PHE A 182 -24.36 -0.29 1.53
CA PHE A 182 -24.88 0.05 0.20
C PHE A 182 -25.41 1.49 0.18
N GLY A 183 -24.57 2.43 -0.26
CA GLY A 183 -24.81 3.86 -0.14
C GLY A 183 -23.52 4.61 0.18
N GLU A 184 -23.55 5.44 1.21
CA GLU A 184 -22.36 6.07 1.80
C GLU A 184 -21.72 5.13 2.81
N VAL A 185 -20.41 4.97 2.71
CA VAL A 185 -19.60 4.16 3.62
C VAL A 185 -18.35 4.94 3.96
N ASP A 186 -18.05 5.04 5.25
CA ASP A 186 -16.86 5.67 5.79
C ASP A 186 -15.85 4.62 6.26
N GLY A 187 -14.57 5.01 6.31
CA GLY A 187 -13.49 4.18 6.81
C GLY A 187 -12.81 3.32 5.74
N ALA A 188 -12.05 2.33 6.21
CA ALA A 188 -11.27 1.43 5.37
C ALA A 188 -11.56 -0.04 5.75
N CYS A 189 -11.08 -0.98 4.92
CA CYS A 189 -11.24 -2.41 5.19
C CYS A 189 -10.77 -2.78 6.60
N GLY A 190 -11.62 -3.48 7.36
CA GLY A 190 -11.42 -3.80 8.78
C GLY A 190 -12.08 -2.81 9.74
N ALA A 191 -12.47 -1.63 9.27
CA ALA A 191 -13.05 -0.56 10.09
C ALA A 191 -14.13 0.24 9.34
N PHE A 192 -14.89 -0.41 8.45
CA PHE A 192 -16.00 0.25 7.77
C PHE A 192 -17.08 0.70 8.73
N LYS A 193 -17.68 1.85 8.42
CA LYS A 193 -18.81 2.42 9.14
C LYS A 193 -19.88 2.85 8.13
N PRO A 194 -21.17 2.67 8.47
CA PRO A 194 -22.23 3.20 7.62
C PRO A 194 -22.19 4.73 7.65
N GLY A 195 -22.34 5.36 6.47
CA GLY A 195 -22.51 6.79 6.35
C GLY A 195 -23.95 7.23 6.69
N LYS A 196 -24.31 8.47 6.35
CA LYS A 196 -25.66 9.01 6.63
C LYS A 196 -26.74 8.28 5.85
N CYS A 197 -26.40 7.87 4.63
CA CYS A 197 -27.23 7.06 3.77
C CYS A 197 -26.68 5.63 3.68
N ASN A 198 -27.44 4.63 4.13
CA ASN A 198 -27.06 3.22 3.98
C ASN A 198 -28.29 2.32 3.80
N ALA A 199 -28.56 1.89 2.56
CA ALA A 199 -29.70 1.05 2.19
C ALA A 199 -29.27 -0.42 1.98
N ASN A 200 -28.65 -1.02 3.00
CA ASN A 200 -27.94 -2.30 2.90
C ASN A 200 -28.75 -3.57 3.22
N ALA A 201 -30.01 -3.47 3.67
CA ALA A 201 -30.75 -4.64 4.18
C ALA A 201 -30.86 -5.80 3.17
N LYS A 202 -31.18 -5.48 1.90
CA LYS A 202 -31.24 -6.47 0.81
C LYS A 202 -29.85 -6.91 0.35
N ALA A 203 -28.90 -5.97 0.28
CA ALA A 203 -27.50 -6.25 -0.04
C ALA A 203 -26.89 -7.28 0.92
N ILE A 204 -27.14 -7.18 2.24
CA ILE A 204 -26.68 -8.15 3.24
C ILE A 204 -27.13 -9.57 2.87
N LYS A 205 -28.43 -9.78 2.63
CA LYS A 205 -29.00 -11.09 2.30
C LYS A 205 -28.39 -11.67 1.02
N ILE A 206 -28.19 -10.82 0.01
CA ILE A 206 -27.58 -11.24 -1.27
C ILE A 206 -26.13 -11.66 -1.04
N VAL A 207 -25.34 -10.85 -0.33
CA VAL A 207 -23.94 -11.16 -0.04
C VAL A 207 -23.84 -12.46 0.77
N GLU A 208 -24.68 -12.63 1.80
CA GLU A 208 -24.71 -13.87 2.59
C GLU A 208 -25.01 -15.09 1.72
N SER A 209 -26.04 -15.03 0.87
CA SER A 209 -26.41 -16.13 -0.01
C SER A 209 -25.35 -16.46 -1.06
N LEU A 210 -24.63 -15.45 -1.56
CA LEU A 210 -23.62 -15.63 -2.61
C LEU A 210 -22.26 -16.04 -2.06
N CYS A 211 -21.88 -15.60 -0.86
CA CYS A 211 -20.52 -15.67 -0.36
C CYS A 211 -20.30 -16.68 0.77
N LEU A 212 -21.26 -16.89 1.67
CA LEU A 212 -21.04 -17.78 2.83
C LEU A 212 -20.69 -19.21 2.39
N GLY A 213 -19.67 -19.77 3.04
CA GLY A 213 -19.17 -21.12 2.78
C GLY A 213 -18.31 -21.28 1.53
N LYS A 214 -18.10 -20.23 0.74
CA LYS A 214 -17.28 -20.28 -0.48
C LYS A 214 -15.90 -19.68 -0.26
N LYS A 215 -14.91 -20.16 -1.02
CA LYS A 215 -13.56 -19.58 -1.07
C LYS A 215 -13.53 -18.26 -1.85
N GLU A 216 -14.30 -18.22 -2.94
CA GLU A 216 -14.43 -17.06 -3.81
C GLU A 216 -15.93 -16.75 -4.00
N CYS A 217 -16.28 -15.47 -4.05
CA CYS A 217 -17.59 -15.04 -4.45
C CYS A 217 -17.54 -13.74 -5.26
N LYS A 218 -18.54 -13.60 -6.13
CA LYS A 218 -18.73 -12.45 -7.01
C LYS A 218 -20.12 -11.90 -6.77
N VAL A 219 -20.21 -10.60 -6.48
CA VAL A 219 -21.48 -9.93 -6.20
C VAL A 219 -21.70 -8.87 -7.27
N PRO A 220 -22.62 -9.10 -8.23
CA PRO A 220 -22.95 -8.12 -9.25
C PRO A 220 -23.47 -6.83 -8.65
N PHE A 221 -23.01 -5.70 -9.19
CA PHE A 221 -23.47 -4.38 -8.82
C PHE A 221 -24.69 -4.00 -9.67
N GLU A 222 -25.87 -4.22 -9.10
CA GLU A 222 -27.17 -3.93 -9.73
C GLU A 222 -28.05 -3.23 -8.68
N ARG A 223 -28.42 -1.96 -8.91
CA ARG A 223 -29.19 -1.14 -7.95
C ARG A 223 -30.50 -1.83 -7.57
N GLU A 224 -31.22 -2.33 -8.56
CA GLU A 224 -32.53 -2.97 -8.44
C GLU A 224 -32.44 -4.26 -7.64
N ARG A 225 -31.29 -4.93 -7.71
CA ARG A 225 -31.03 -6.17 -6.98
C ARG A 225 -30.60 -5.90 -5.55
N LEU A 226 -29.76 -4.89 -5.32
CA LEU A 226 -29.14 -4.60 -4.03
C LEU A 226 -29.96 -3.67 -3.13
N ALA A 227 -30.83 -2.84 -3.70
CA ALA A 227 -31.75 -1.95 -2.97
C ALA A 227 -33.17 -2.51 -2.89
N GLU A 228 -33.91 -2.10 -1.85
CA GLU A 228 -35.35 -2.39 -1.72
C GLU A 228 -36.13 -1.63 -2.79
N VAL A 229 -36.91 -2.36 -3.60
CA VAL A 229 -37.67 -1.78 -4.71
C VAL A 229 -38.85 -0.99 -4.15
N GLY A 230 -38.91 0.32 -4.43
CA GLY A 230 -40.00 1.20 -3.97
C GLY A 230 -39.83 1.79 -2.56
N ASN A 231 -38.73 1.47 -1.87
CA ASN A 231 -38.36 2.05 -0.58
C ASN A 231 -36.83 2.23 -0.48
N ASP A 232 -36.22 2.82 -1.51
CA ASP A 232 -34.82 3.19 -1.43
C ASP A 232 -34.67 4.34 -0.43
N ALA A 233 -34.02 4.07 0.70
CA ALA A 233 -33.77 5.05 1.74
C ALA A 233 -32.86 6.20 1.27
N CYS A 234 -32.24 6.10 0.09
CA CYS A 234 -31.47 7.21 -0.50
C CYS A 234 -31.42 7.19 -2.05
N PRO A 235 -32.48 7.62 -2.74
CA PRO A 235 -32.56 7.56 -4.20
C PRO A 235 -31.54 8.47 -4.92
N ASP A 236 -31.19 9.62 -4.31
CA ASP A 236 -30.36 10.66 -4.92
C ASP A 236 -28.87 10.55 -4.58
N VAL A 237 -28.45 9.44 -3.95
CA VAL A 237 -27.06 9.24 -3.52
C VAL A 237 -26.40 8.19 -4.40
N SER A 238 -25.19 8.51 -4.88
CA SER A 238 -24.33 7.54 -5.57
C SER A 238 -24.04 6.36 -4.65
N LYS A 239 -24.49 5.16 -5.03
CA LYS A 239 -24.32 3.97 -4.19
C LYS A 239 -22.91 3.41 -4.32
N THR A 240 -22.34 3.09 -3.16
CA THR A 240 -21.13 2.26 -3.04
C THR A 240 -21.51 0.99 -2.28
N LEU A 241 -21.19 -0.17 -2.87
CA LEU A 241 -21.25 -1.47 -2.23
C LEU A 241 -19.89 -1.75 -1.59
N ALA A 242 -19.85 -1.71 -0.26
CA ALA A 242 -18.67 -2.11 0.52
C ALA A 242 -18.99 -3.41 1.26
N ILE A 243 -18.17 -4.44 1.04
CA ILE A 243 -18.34 -5.76 1.67
C ILE A 243 -17.08 -6.05 2.48
N GLN A 244 -17.26 -6.54 3.71
CA GLN A 244 -16.21 -7.07 4.57
C GLN A 244 -16.65 -8.43 5.09
N VAL A 245 -15.77 -9.42 4.96
CA VAL A 245 -16.03 -10.79 5.39
C VAL A 245 -14.83 -11.35 6.14
N ALA A 246 -15.09 -12.33 7.01
CA ALA A 246 -14.07 -13.11 7.69
C ALA A 246 -13.95 -14.51 7.07
N CYS A 247 -12.71 -14.90 6.79
CA CYS A 247 -12.25 -16.16 6.24
C CYS A 247 -11.64 -17.01 7.35
N SER A 248 -11.99 -18.29 7.41
CA SER A 248 -11.29 -19.29 8.22
C SER A 248 -11.44 -20.71 7.69
#